data_AF-A0A7Y5H6J1-F1
#
_entry.id   AF-A0A7Y5H6J1-F1
#
_cell.length_a   1.000
_cell.length_b   1.000
_cell.length_c   1.000
_cell.angle_alpha   90.00
_cell.angle_beta   90.00
_cell.angle_gamma   90.00
#
_symmetry.space_group_name_H-M   'P 1'
#
loop_
_entity.id
_entity.type
_entity.pdbx_description
1 polymer ?
#
loop_
_entity_poly.entity_id
_entity_poly.type
_entity_poly.pdbx_seq_one_letter_code
_entity_poly.pdbx_strand_id
1 'polypeptide(L)'
;MAAFGFLGNPDGPRGVVVGFGLVLTLAGGLLAGGARGIARAVIRRYPGVANWPWSLISGAGLCSGIGLVIMLVSVFNPDDAAFPSGRGVAFAAGLVFFLAGVGIAGPTLSRSGDRGPLQGIVVAALLTAFAAVPLGIAIQSPDLPVAVAAVILAGVALAGWDFVLRRWISRLALRLPLYAGVLLLVGVGASRLTRATGPTARGPVFEPVTVRVEDHSVVAGEPVRIHFDRPLTMPYGYHYQVVIVPRGVEVFASGRWSYVNPGAAFLELEAPDQPGDYEVRLKPHMNAVLSSCPLSVRPGETPERPPDFEKR
;
A
#
# COMPACT_ATOMS: atom_id res chain seq x y z
N MET A 1 -55.56 26.00 -13.21
CA MET A 1 -54.51 26.94 -13.68
C MET A 1 -53.78 27.46 -12.46
N ALA A 2 -52.47 27.19 -12.39
CA ALA A 2 -51.42 27.70 -11.49
C ALA A 2 -50.55 26.58 -10.91
N ALA A 3 -49.25 26.91 -10.75
CA ALA A 3 -48.17 26.20 -10.07
C ALA A 3 -47.26 25.27 -10.93
N PHE A 4 -46.36 25.89 -11.72
CA PHE A 4 -44.97 25.45 -11.84
C PHE A 4 -44.11 26.67 -12.16
N GLY A 5 -43.70 27.39 -11.11
CA GLY A 5 -42.77 28.50 -11.19
C GLY A 5 -41.55 28.19 -10.34
N PHE A 6 -40.50 27.64 -10.94
CA PHE A 6 -39.13 27.69 -10.42
C PHE A 6 -38.16 27.28 -11.55
N LEU A 7 -37.98 28.16 -12.54
CA LEU A 7 -36.80 28.17 -13.39
C LEU A 7 -36.13 29.52 -13.16
N GLY A 8 -35.02 29.48 -12.43
CA GLY A 8 -34.17 30.64 -12.18
C GLY A 8 -33.51 31.10 -13.47
N ASN A 9 -33.20 32.40 -13.49
CA ASN A 9 -32.52 33.14 -14.54
C ASN A 9 -31.38 32.33 -15.22
N PRO A 10 -31.44 32.06 -16.55
CA PRO A 10 -30.44 31.28 -17.27
C PRO A 10 -29.05 31.96 -17.34
N ASP A 11 -28.98 33.27 -17.05
CA ASP A 11 -27.74 34.05 -17.16
C ASP A 11 -26.87 34.01 -15.89
N GLY A 12 -27.27 33.25 -14.87
CA GLY A 12 -26.50 33.05 -13.65
C GLY A 12 -25.61 31.79 -13.70
N PRO A 13 -24.45 31.77 -13.02
CA PRO A 13 -23.52 30.62 -13.00
C PRO A 13 -24.15 29.31 -12.50
N ARG A 14 -25.32 29.37 -11.84
CA ARG A 14 -26.10 28.20 -11.40
C ARG A 14 -26.95 27.58 -12.51
N GLY A 15 -27.37 28.34 -13.53
CA GLY A 15 -28.12 27.82 -14.68
C GLY A 15 -27.26 26.94 -15.60
N VAL A 16 -25.99 27.32 -15.78
CA VAL A 16 -25.00 26.55 -16.55
C VAL A 16 -24.71 25.20 -15.89
N VAL A 17 -24.61 25.13 -14.55
CA VAL A 17 -24.31 23.88 -13.83
C VAL A 17 -25.48 22.88 -13.91
N VAL A 18 -26.72 23.36 -13.85
CA VAL A 18 -27.92 22.49 -13.98
C VAL A 18 -28.12 22.03 -15.42
N GLY A 19 -27.88 22.91 -16.40
CA GLY A 19 -27.91 22.55 -17.83
C GLY A 19 -26.82 21.53 -18.20
N PHE A 20 -25.60 21.70 -17.69
CA PHE A 20 -24.48 20.78 -17.94
C PHE A 20 -24.69 19.41 -17.27
N GLY A 21 -25.25 19.39 -16.06
CA GLY A 21 -25.64 18.14 -15.39
C GLY A 21 -26.72 17.37 -16.15
N LEU A 22 -27.71 18.06 -16.71
CA LEU A 22 -28.77 17.44 -17.52
C LEU A 22 -28.23 16.92 -18.86
N VAL A 23 -27.37 17.69 -19.53
CA VAL A 23 -26.72 17.28 -20.79
C VAL A 23 -25.78 16.10 -20.58
N LEU A 24 -25.01 16.04 -19.48
CA LEU A 24 -24.19 14.88 -19.14
C LEU A 24 -25.01 13.65 -18.76
N THR A 25 -26.16 13.85 -18.10
CA THR A 25 -27.07 12.74 -17.75
C THR A 25 -27.77 12.18 -18.98
N LEU A 26 -28.23 13.05 -19.88
CA LEU A 26 -28.85 12.65 -21.15
C LEU A 26 -27.83 12.08 -22.13
N ALA A 27 -26.61 12.63 -22.21
CA ALA A 27 -25.51 12.06 -22.98
C ALA A 27 -25.06 10.72 -22.41
N GLY A 28 -25.00 10.57 -21.09
CA GLY A 28 -24.74 9.30 -20.41
C GLY A 28 -25.82 8.25 -20.70
N GLY A 29 -27.10 8.66 -20.72
CA GLY A 29 -28.23 7.81 -21.09
C GLY A 29 -28.22 7.39 -22.57
N LEU A 30 -27.95 8.33 -23.49
CA LEU A 30 -27.85 8.08 -24.93
C LEU A 30 -26.61 7.24 -25.28
N LEU A 31 -25.48 7.46 -24.61
CA LEU A 31 -24.27 6.66 -24.78
C LEU A 31 -24.44 5.26 -24.18
N ALA A 32 -25.12 5.10 -23.04
CA ALA A 32 -25.42 3.78 -22.47
C ALA A 32 -26.43 2.99 -23.33
N GLY A 33 -27.43 3.67 -23.91
CA GLY A 33 -28.39 3.08 -24.85
C GLY A 33 -27.75 2.70 -26.19
N GLY A 34 -26.97 3.62 -26.78
CA GLY A 34 -26.23 3.40 -28.02
C GLY A 34 -25.14 2.35 -27.89
N ALA A 35 -24.42 2.30 -26.77
CA ALA A 35 -23.41 1.28 -26.50
C ALA A 35 -24.00 -0.13 -26.48
N ARG A 36 -25.25 -0.31 -26.00
CA ARG A 36 -25.93 -1.63 -26.06
C ARG A 36 -26.32 -2.03 -27.48
N GLY A 37 -26.75 -1.08 -28.31
CA GLY A 37 -27.07 -1.33 -29.72
C GLY A 37 -25.83 -1.70 -30.54
N ILE A 38 -24.76 -0.92 -30.38
CA ILE A 38 -23.47 -1.17 -31.02
C ILE A 38 -22.86 -2.48 -30.51
N ALA A 39 -22.93 -2.77 -29.20
CA ALA A 39 -22.46 -4.04 -28.65
C ALA A 39 -23.20 -5.25 -29.21
N ARG A 40 -24.53 -5.18 -29.40
CA ARG A 40 -25.28 -6.28 -30.05
C ARG A 40 -24.87 -6.48 -31.50
N ALA A 41 -24.62 -5.40 -32.24
CA ALA A 41 -24.12 -5.47 -33.61
C ALA A 41 -22.71 -6.07 -33.69
N VAL A 42 -21.83 -5.68 -32.77
CA VAL A 42 -20.46 -6.20 -32.64
C VAL A 42 -20.45 -7.67 -32.20
N ILE A 43 -21.29 -8.08 -31.26
CA ILE A 43 -21.41 -9.48 -30.81
C ILE A 43 -21.94 -10.38 -31.92
N ARG A 44 -22.89 -9.91 -32.75
CA ARG A 44 -23.34 -10.65 -33.94
C ARG A 44 -22.23 -10.82 -34.97
N ARG A 45 -21.38 -9.81 -35.15
CA ARG A 45 -20.27 -9.84 -36.12
C ARG A 45 -19.06 -10.62 -35.61
N TYR A 46 -18.87 -10.65 -34.28
CA TYR A 46 -17.72 -11.28 -33.60
C TYR A 46 -18.19 -12.01 -32.32
N PRO A 47 -18.66 -13.26 -32.42
CA PRO A 47 -19.28 -13.98 -31.30
C PRO A 47 -18.33 -14.21 -30.11
N GLY A 48 -17.01 -14.20 -30.33
CA GLY A 48 -16.00 -14.30 -29.27
C GLY A 48 -15.90 -13.09 -28.33
N VAL A 49 -16.64 -12.00 -28.61
CA VAL A 49 -16.72 -10.80 -27.74
C VAL A 49 -17.81 -10.95 -26.67
N ALA A 50 -18.73 -11.92 -26.80
CA ALA A 50 -19.83 -12.12 -25.85
C ALA A 50 -19.35 -12.48 -24.43
N ASN A 51 -18.14 -13.04 -24.30
CA ASN A 51 -17.55 -13.45 -23.02
C ASN A 51 -16.65 -12.37 -22.39
N TRP A 52 -16.58 -11.16 -22.97
CA TRP A 52 -15.76 -10.09 -22.42
C TRP A 52 -16.45 -9.44 -21.22
N PRO A 53 -15.72 -9.12 -20.14
CA PRO A 53 -16.32 -8.44 -19.01
C PRO A 53 -16.74 -7.03 -19.44
N TRP A 54 -18.03 -6.75 -19.34
CA TRP A 54 -18.67 -5.49 -19.76
C TRP A 54 -17.99 -4.23 -19.20
N SER A 55 -17.34 -4.35 -18.05
CA SER A 55 -16.59 -3.28 -17.38
C SER A 55 -15.40 -2.74 -18.20
N LEU A 56 -14.74 -3.58 -19.01
CA LEU A 56 -13.60 -3.17 -19.84
C LEU A 56 -14.05 -2.34 -21.04
N ILE A 57 -15.15 -2.74 -21.69
CA ILE A 57 -15.72 -2.04 -22.84
C ILE A 57 -16.32 -0.70 -22.41
N SER A 58 -16.95 -0.65 -21.24
CA SER A 58 -17.52 0.59 -20.70
C SER A 58 -16.45 1.59 -20.25
N GLY A 59 -15.34 1.13 -19.67
CA GLY A 59 -14.30 2.03 -19.16
C GLY A 59 -13.53 2.77 -20.26
N ALA A 60 -13.03 2.04 -21.26
CA ALA A 60 -12.26 2.65 -22.35
C ALA A 60 -13.13 3.57 -23.23
N GLY A 61 -14.36 3.13 -23.54
CA GLY A 61 -15.31 3.94 -24.31
C GLY A 61 -15.72 5.23 -23.59
N LEU A 62 -15.87 5.18 -22.27
CA LEU A 62 -16.21 6.35 -21.46
C LEU A 62 -15.05 7.35 -21.41
N CYS A 63 -13.81 6.89 -21.19
CA CYS A 63 -12.64 7.78 -21.20
C CYS A 63 -12.41 8.43 -22.56
N SER A 64 -12.48 7.67 -23.66
CA SER A 64 -12.34 8.25 -25.00
C SER A 64 -13.49 9.19 -25.36
N GLY A 65 -14.73 8.83 -25.01
CA GLY A 65 -15.89 9.67 -25.27
C GLY A 65 -15.83 11.00 -24.54
N ILE A 66 -15.51 10.98 -23.24
CA ILE A 66 -15.36 12.19 -22.43
C ILE A 66 -14.23 13.08 -22.97
N GLY A 67 -13.06 12.48 -23.27
CA GLY A 67 -11.93 13.22 -23.81
C GLY A 67 -12.27 13.93 -25.13
N LEU A 68 -12.92 13.23 -26.06
CA LEU A 68 -13.35 13.81 -27.33
C LEU A 68 -14.36 14.94 -27.15
N VAL A 69 -15.34 14.77 -26.26
CA VAL A 69 -16.34 15.82 -25.98
C VAL A 69 -15.66 17.07 -25.42
N ILE A 70 -14.74 16.93 -24.46
CA ILE A 70 -14.00 18.06 -23.89
C ILE A 70 -13.21 18.80 -24.99
N MET A 71 -12.52 18.06 -25.87
CA MET A 71 -11.80 18.66 -27.00
C MET A 71 -12.74 19.43 -27.94
N LEU A 72 -13.88 18.84 -28.32
CA LEU A 72 -14.83 19.46 -29.23
C LEU A 72 -15.45 20.71 -28.63
N VAL A 73 -15.87 20.68 -27.36
CA VAL A 73 -16.41 21.87 -26.68
C VAL A 73 -15.34 22.97 -26.60
N SER A 74 -14.08 22.61 -26.34
CA SER A 74 -12.97 23.59 -26.31
C SER A 74 -12.71 24.22 -27.67
N VAL A 75 -12.90 23.50 -28.78
CA VAL A 75 -12.70 24.02 -30.14
C VAL A 75 -13.89 24.88 -30.60
N PHE A 76 -15.12 24.41 -30.36
CA PHE A 76 -16.32 25.02 -30.93
C PHE A 76 -16.98 26.06 -30.03
N ASN A 77 -16.63 26.15 -28.75
CA ASN A 77 -17.08 27.25 -27.89
C ASN A 77 -16.02 28.35 -27.86
N PRO A 78 -16.26 29.52 -28.50
CA PRO A 78 -15.31 30.62 -28.52
C PRO A 78 -15.19 31.34 -27.16
N ASP A 79 -16.15 31.14 -26.25
CA ASP A 79 -16.19 31.86 -24.98
C ASP A 79 -15.25 31.23 -23.95
N ASP A 80 -14.16 31.94 -23.65
CA ASP A 80 -13.18 31.56 -22.62
C ASP A 80 -13.80 31.49 -21.21
N ALA A 81 -14.95 32.13 -20.99
CA ALA A 81 -15.68 32.10 -19.71
C ALA A 81 -16.12 30.69 -19.30
N ALA A 82 -16.31 29.78 -20.27
CA ALA A 82 -16.63 28.37 -19.99
C ALA A 82 -15.42 27.58 -19.45
N PHE A 83 -14.21 28.12 -19.58
CA PHE A 83 -12.95 27.47 -19.22
C PHE A 83 -12.08 28.40 -18.37
N PRO A 84 -12.28 28.43 -17.03
CA PRO A 84 -11.51 29.30 -16.13
C PRO A 84 -9.99 29.11 -16.21
N SER A 85 -9.54 27.92 -16.64
CA SER A 85 -8.14 27.56 -16.85
C SER A 85 -7.64 27.83 -18.28
N GLY A 86 -8.48 28.38 -19.15
CA GLY A 86 -8.21 28.62 -20.56
C GLY A 86 -8.53 27.43 -21.46
N ARG A 87 -8.96 27.72 -22.69
CA ARG A 87 -9.35 26.72 -23.70
C ARG A 87 -8.22 25.75 -24.06
N GLY A 88 -6.98 26.25 -24.10
CA GLY A 88 -5.80 25.41 -24.37
C GLY A 88 -5.62 24.30 -23.34
N VAL A 89 -5.85 24.61 -22.05
CA VAL A 89 -5.75 23.63 -20.96
C VAL A 89 -6.88 22.61 -21.03
N ALA A 90 -8.11 23.05 -21.29
CA ALA A 90 -9.26 22.16 -21.47
C ALA A 90 -9.07 21.21 -22.65
N PHE A 91 -8.58 21.71 -23.79
CA PHE A 91 -8.28 20.88 -24.96
C PHE A 91 -7.19 19.85 -24.67
N ALA A 92 -6.10 20.26 -23.99
CA ALA A 92 -5.03 19.36 -23.60
C ALA A 92 -5.52 18.25 -22.65
N ALA A 93 -6.37 18.59 -21.68
CA ALA A 93 -6.99 17.62 -20.78
C ALA A 93 -7.89 16.63 -21.54
N GLY A 94 -8.72 17.12 -22.48
CA GLY A 94 -9.55 16.27 -23.33
C GLY A 94 -8.72 15.31 -24.19
N LEU A 95 -7.63 15.79 -24.78
CA LEU A 95 -6.71 14.97 -25.58
C LEU A 95 -6.07 13.85 -24.74
N VAL A 96 -5.67 14.15 -23.50
CA VAL A 96 -5.11 13.16 -22.58
C VAL A 96 -6.13 12.07 -22.26
N PHE A 97 -7.37 12.42 -21.90
CA PHE A 97 -8.43 11.43 -21.64
C PHE A 97 -8.75 10.60 -22.87
N PHE A 98 -8.76 11.23 -24.04
CA PHE A 98 -8.97 10.56 -25.32
C PHE A 98 -7.90 9.50 -25.59
N LEU A 99 -6.62 9.89 -25.51
CA LEU A 99 -5.48 9.02 -25.74
C LEU A 99 -5.36 7.92 -24.68
N ALA A 100 -5.70 8.20 -23.42
CA ALA A 100 -5.77 7.19 -22.37
C ALA A 100 -6.82 6.11 -22.70
N GLY A 101 -8.03 6.50 -23.12
CA GLY A 101 -9.04 5.55 -23.55
C GLY A 101 -8.62 4.74 -24.78
N VAL A 102 -7.96 5.37 -25.76
CA VAL A 102 -7.39 4.68 -26.94
C VAL A 102 -6.28 3.71 -26.52
N GLY A 103 -5.42 4.09 -25.57
CA GLY A 103 -4.34 3.25 -25.04
C GLY A 103 -4.86 2.03 -24.26
N ILE A 104 -6.00 2.16 -23.58
CA ILE A 104 -6.66 1.05 -22.89
C ILE A 104 -7.36 0.13 -23.90
N ALA A 105 -7.98 0.68 -24.94
CA ALA A 105 -8.68 -0.08 -25.98
C ALA A 105 -7.71 -0.75 -26.98
N GLY A 106 -6.57 -0.13 -27.28
CA GLY A 106 -5.61 -0.56 -28.29
C GLY A 106 -5.12 -2.01 -28.13
N PRO A 107 -4.73 -2.44 -26.92
CA PRO A 107 -4.34 -3.83 -26.65
C PRO A 107 -5.47 -4.84 -26.89
N THR A 108 -6.74 -4.43 -26.75
CA THR A 108 -7.89 -5.31 -26.95
C THR A 108 -8.28 -5.47 -28.42
N LEU A 109 -7.97 -4.47 -29.25
CA LEU A 109 -8.30 -4.48 -30.69
C LEU A 109 -7.21 -5.14 -31.55
N SER A 110 -5.96 -5.23 -31.07
CA SER A 110 -4.84 -5.80 -31.82
C SER A 110 -4.59 -7.27 -31.43
N ARG A 111 -5.24 -8.19 -32.14
CA ARG A 111 -5.01 -9.64 -32.02
C ARG A 111 -3.96 -10.20 -33.00
N SER A 112 -3.25 -9.36 -33.74
CA SER A 112 -2.14 -9.80 -34.59
C SER A 112 -0.87 -9.86 -33.76
N GLY A 113 -0.37 -11.07 -33.52
CA GLY A 113 0.88 -11.29 -32.80
C GLY A 113 2.04 -10.47 -33.39
N ASP A 114 2.92 -10.02 -32.50
CA ASP A 114 4.26 -9.52 -32.80
C ASP A 114 4.50 -8.00 -32.87
N ARG A 115 4.03 -7.22 -31.88
CA ARG A 115 4.45 -5.81 -31.66
C ARG A 115 4.70 -5.42 -30.19
N GLY A 116 5.23 -6.33 -29.39
CA GLY A 116 5.55 -6.10 -27.97
C GLY A 116 6.42 -4.88 -27.65
N PRO A 117 7.47 -4.53 -28.43
CA PRO A 117 8.35 -3.40 -28.08
C PRO A 117 7.78 -2.04 -28.49
N LEU A 118 7.15 -1.93 -29.67
CA LEU A 118 6.61 -0.66 -30.17
C LEU A 118 5.46 -0.13 -29.30
N GLN A 119 4.57 -1.00 -28.80
CA GLN A 119 3.54 -0.59 -27.85
C GLN A 119 4.12 -0.10 -26.53
N GLY A 120 5.18 -0.75 -26.03
CA GLY A 120 5.88 -0.29 -24.83
C GLY A 120 6.52 1.08 -25.01
N ILE A 121 7.10 1.33 -26.19
CA ILE A 121 7.70 2.63 -26.56
C ILE A 121 6.62 3.71 -26.68
N VAL A 122 5.48 3.41 -27.30
CA VAL A 122 4.37 4.38 -27.42
C VAL A 122 3.78 4.72 -26.05
N VAL A 123 3.56 3.74 -25.17
CA VAL A 123 3.08 4.00 -23.80
C VAL A 123 4.11 4.77 -23.00
N ALA A 124 5.40 4.42 -23.10
CA ALA A 124 6.47 5.15 -22.42
C ALA A 124 6.56 6.60 -22.94
N ALA A 125 6.49 6.81 -24.25
CA ALA A 125 6.50 8.15 -24.85
C ALA A 125 5.29 8.99 -24.40
N LEU A 126 4.10 8.38 -24.33
CA LEU A 126 2.90 9.05 -23.83
C LEU A 126 3.00 9.40 -22.34
N LEU A 127 3.55 8.52 -21.51
CA LEU A 127 3.78 8.79 -20.09
C LEU A 127 4.86 9.86 -19.86
N THR A 128 5.93 9.86 -20.67
CA THR A 128 6.97 10.89 -20.62
C THR A 128 6.41 12.25 -21.07
N ALA A 129 5.60 12.29 -22.13
CA ALA A 129 4.89 13.50 -22.53
C ALA A 129 3.91 13.97 -21.44
N PHE A 130 3.23 13.03 -20.78
CA PHE A 130 2.32 13.28 -19.65
C PHE A 130 3.03 13.85 -18.42
N ALA A 131 4.31 13.55 -18.19
CA ALA A 131 5.11 14.15 -17.11
C ALA A 131 5.74 15.50 -17.52
N ALA A 132 6.16 15.63 -18.78
CA ALA A 132 6.85 16.82 -19.27
C ALA A 132 5.90 18.03 -19.48
N VAL A 133 4.67 17.80 -19.93
CA VAL A 133 3.71 18.88 -20.21
C VAL A 133 3.28 19.62 -18.94
N PRO A 134 2.86 18.95 -17.84
CA PRO A 134 2.52 19.65 -16.60
C PRO A 134 3.73 20.31 -15.95
N LEU A 135 4.92 19.72 -16.07
CA LEU A 135 6.16 20.31 -15.58
C LEU A 135 6.49 21.60 -16.34
N GLY A 136 6.34 21.62 -17.66
CA GLY A 136 6.50 22.83 -18.48
C GLY A 136 5.48 23.92 -18.12
N ILE A 137 4.22 23.55 -17.90
CA ILE A 137 3.15 24.48 -17.49
C ILE A 137 3.43 25.04 -16.08
N ALA A 138 3.90 24.21 -15.15
CA ALA A 138 4.26 24.64 -13.80
C ALA A 138 5.48 25.59 -13.79
N ILE A 139 6.44 25.39 -14.70
CA ILE A 139 7.62 26.27 -14.84
C ILE A 139 7.23 27.64 -15.43
N GLN A 140 6.24 27.70 -16.31
CA GLN A 140 5.82 28.96 -16.97
C GLN A 140 4.77 29.76 -16.19
N SER A 141 4.18 29.19 -15.14
CA SER A 141 3.09 29.81 -14.37
C SER A 141 3.52 30.01 -12.90
N PRO A 142 4.15 31.14 -12.55
CA PRO A 142 4.71 31.37 -11.20
C PRO A 142 3.64 31.39 -10.09
N ASP A 143 2.37 31.58 -10.46
CA ASP A 143 1.25 31.64 -9.53
C ASP A 143 0.54 30.29 -9.30
N LEU A 144 1.02 29.20 -9.91
CA LEU A 144 0.40 27.89 -9.72
C LEU A 144 0.69 27.42 -8.28
N PRO A 145 -0.34 27.22 -7.42
CA PRO A 145 -0.10 26.86 -6.04
C PRO A 145 0.59 25.49 -5.98
N VAL A 146 1.67 25.40 -5.21
CA VAL A 146 2.54 24.22 -5.04
C VAL A 146 1.75 22.93 -4.80
N ALA A 147 0.58 23.02 -4.15
CA ALA A 147 -0.34 21.92 -3.94
C ALA A 147 -0.86 21.27 -5.24
N VAL A 148 -1.12 22.05 -6.30
CA VAL A 148 -1.61 21.54 -7.59
C VAL A 148 -0.50 20.81 -8.33
N ALA A 149 0.71 21.35 -8.34
CA ALA A 149 1.88 20.66 -8.90
C ALA A 149 2.19 19.35 -8.17
N ALA A 150 2.07 19.34 -6.83
CA ALA A 150 2.24 18.14 -6.02
C ALA A 150 1.17 17.08 -6.28
N VAL A 151 -0.10 17.46 -6.44
CA VAL A 151 -1.19 16.53 -6.77
C VAL A 151 -1.01 15.93 -8.17
N ILE A 152 -0.54 16.71 -9.14
CA ILE A 152 -0.24 16.21 -10.49
C ILE A 152 0.92 15.21 -10.45
N LEU A 153 2.02 15.54 -9.76
CA LEU A 153 3.17 14.64 -9.62
C LEU A 153 2.81 13.36 -8.85
N ALA A 154 1.99 13.45 -7.80
CA ALA A 154 1.49 12.30 -7.06
C ALA A 154 0.59 11.41 -7.94
N GLY A 155 -0.27 12.00 -8.78
CA GLY A 155 -1.10 11.28 -9.74
C GLY A 155 -0.27 10.53 -10.79
N VAL A 156 0.78 11.17 -11.32
CA VAL A 156 1.73 10.56 -12.27
C VAL A 156 2.47 9.39 -11.61
N ALA A 157 2.95 9.57 -10.38
CA ALA A 157 3.66 8.53 -9.64
C ALA A 157 2.79 7.31 -9.34
N LEU A 158 1.53 7.54 -8.91
CA LEU A 158 0.58 6.46 -8.61
C LEU A 158 0.13 5.71 -9.87
N ALA A 159 -0.07 6.40 -11.00
CA ALA A 159 -0.40 5.76 -12.27
C ALA A 159 0.77 4.93 -12.84
N GLY A 160 2.00 5.43 -12.72
CA GLY A 160 3.21 4.67 -13.05
C GLY A 160 3.36 3.43 -12.18
N TRP A 161 3.05 3.54 -10.88
CA TRP A 161 3.12 2.43 -9.93
C TRP A 161 2.08 1.34 -10.24
N ASP A 162 0.83 1.70 -10.55
CA ASP A 162 -0.21 0.72 -10.93
C ASP A 162 0.14 -0.01 -12.24
N PHE A 163 0.75 0.68 -13.21
CA PHE A 163 1.22 0.04 -14.44
C PHE A 163 2.37 -0.94 -14.19
N VAL A 164 3.35 -0.56 -13.36
CA VAL A 164 4.46 -1.44 -12.97
C VAL A 164 3.94 -2.65 -12.19
N LEU A 165 3.05 -2.45 -11.21
CA LEU A 165 2.43 -3.54 -10.45
C LEU A 165 1.66 -4.49 -11.36
N ARG A 166 0.84 -3.98 -12.29
CA ARG A 166 0.05 -4.81 -13.21
C ARG A 166 0.94 -5.54 -14.22
N ARG A 167 2.06 -4.95 -14.66
CA ARG A 167 3.04 -5.62 -15.52
C ARG A 167 3.81 -6.71 -14.77
N TRP A 168 4.06 -6.51 -13.48
CA TRP A 168 4.64 -7.52 -12.60
C TRP A 168 3.65 -8.66 -12.33
N ILE A 169 2.41 -8.33 -11.99
CA ILE A 169 1.31 -9.27 -11.73
C ILE A 169 0.98 -10.08 -12.98
N SER A 170 0.99 -9.48 -14.19
CA SER A 170 0.74 -10.22 -15.44
C SER A 170 1.90 -11.15 -15.82
N ARG A 171 3.17 -10.79 -15.54
CA ARG A 171 4.30 -11.71 -15.66
C ARG A 171 4.24 -12.85 -14.65
N LEU A 172 3.73 -12.58 -13.44
CA LEU A 172 3.41 -13.61 -12.45
C LEU A 172 2.25 -14.51 -12.94
N ALA A 173 1.22 -13.91 -13.52
CA ALA A 173 0.02 -14.59 -14.03
C ALA A 173 0.31 -15.51 -15.24
N LEU A 174 1.28 -15.17 -16.09
CA LEU A 174 1.74 -16.05 -17.17
C LEU A 174 2.61 -17.22 -16.70
N ARG A 175 3.24 -17.10 -15.54
CA ARG A 175 3.94 -18.23 -14.88
C ARG A 175 3.00 -19.07 -14.03
N LEU A 176 1.84 -18.52 -13.68
CA LEU A 176 0.82 -19.16 -12.86
C LEU A 176 0.29 -20.50 -13.41
N PRO A 177 0.18 -20.81 -14.72
CA PRO A 177 -0.20 -22.17 -15.15
C PRO A 177 0.93 -23.21 -14.96
N LEU A 178 2.19 -22.82 -15.05
CA LEU A 178 3.34 -23.67 -14.69
C LEU A 178 3.41 -23.89 -13.18
N TYR A 179 3.18 -22.83 -12.39
CA TYR A 179 3.05 -22.96 -10.95
C TYR A 179 1.76 -23.66 -10.53
N ALA A 180 0.66 -23.56 -11.27
CA ALA A 180 -0.60 -24.24 -11.00
C ALA A 180 -0.49 -25.72 -11.29
N GLY A 181 0.24 -26.14 -12.33
CA GLY A 181 0.56 -27.56 -12.56
C GLY A 181 1.40 -28.16 -11.43
N VAL A 182 2.43 -27.43 -10.97
CA VAL A 182 3.24 -27.83 -9.80
C VAL A 182 2.43 -27.76 -8.50
N LEU A 183 1.57 -26.76 -8.31
CA LEU A 183 0.67 -26.60 -7.16
C LEU A 183 -0.50 -27.58 -7.18
N LEU A 184 -0.90 -28.15 -8.33
CA LEU A 184 -1.89 -29.22 -8.41
C LEU A 184 -1.25 -30.57 -8.08
N LEU A 185 0.00 -30.79 -8.50
CA LEU A 185 0.78 -31.97 -8.13
C LEU A 185 1.15 -31.96 -6.64
N VAL A 186 1.58 -30.81 -6.12
CA VAL A 186 1.77 -30.58 -4.68
C VAL A 186 0.42 -30.54 -3.96
N GLY A 187 -0.64 -30.03 -4.59
CA GLY A 187 -1.97 -29.87 -4.01
C GLY A 187 -2.75 -31.16 -3.87
N VAL A 188 -2.63 -32.11 -4.80
CA VAL A 188 -3.24 -33.46 -4.67
C VAL A 188 -2.44 -34.32 -3.68
N GLY A 189 -1.10 -34.13 -3.60
CA GLY A 189 -0.29 -34.67 -2.51
C GLY A 189 -0.63 -34.05 -1.15
N ALA A 190 -0.88 -32.74 -1.10
CA ALA A 190 -1.21 -31.98 0.09
C ALA A 190 -2.68 -32.11 0.51
N SER A 191 -3.59 -32.48 -0.39
CA SER A 191 -5.01 -32.72 -0.07
C SER A 191 -5.22 -33.97 0.78
N ARG A 192 -4.27 -34.92 0.74
CA ARG A 192 -4.22 -36.03 1.71
C ARG A 192 -3.55 -35.64 3.04
N LEU A 193 -2.84 -34.51 3.10
CA LEU A 193 -2.27 -33.95 4.33
C LEU A 193 -3.17 -32.89 4.99
N THR A 194 -4.03 -32.19 4.24
CA THR A 194 -4.88 -31.10 4.75
C THR A 194 -6.22 -31.56 5.33
N ARG A 195 -6.58 -32.85 5.19
CA ARG A 195 -7.72 -33.41 5.96
C ARG A 195 -7.37 -33.68 7.44
N ALA A 196 -6.16 -33.32 7.89
CA ALA A 196 -5.73 -33.36 9.29
C ALA A 196 -5.68 -31.99 9.98
N THR A 197 -6.00 -30.88 9.31
CA THR A 197 -6.08 -29.56 9.96
C THR A 197 -7.53 -29.23 10.29
N GLY A 198 -7.97 -29.76 11.44
CA GLY A 198 -9.20 -29.36 12.10
C GLY A 198 -9.21 -27.88 12.52
N PRO A 199 -10.34 -27.40 13.06
CA PRO A 199 -10.54 -25.99 13.37
C PRO A 199 -9.56 -25.50 14.45
N THR A 200 -8.92 -24.36 14.17
CA THR A 200 -8.07 -23.58 15.08
C THR A 200 -6.85 -24.32 15.64
N ALA A 201 -5.73 -24.28 14.92
CA ALA A 201 -4.42 -24.43 15.53
C ALA A 201 -4.22 -23.25 16.51
N ARG A 202 -4.71 -23.41 17.74
CA ARG A 202 -4.34 -22.53 18.85
C ARG A 202 -2.82 -22.54 18.88
N GLY A 203 -2.21 -21.34 18.91
CA GLY A 203 -0.76 -21.22 19.09
C GLY A 203 -0.29 -22.04 20.29
N PRO A 204 1.02 -22.34 20.39
CA PRO A 204 1.54 -23.08 21.53
C PRO A 204 1.05 -22.44 22.83
N VAL A 205 0.49 -23.26 23.71
CA VAL A 205 0.11 -22.83 25.05
C VAL A 205 1.38 -22.82 25.88
N PHE A 206 1.84 -21.62 26.24
CA PHE A 206 2.95 -21.46 27.18
C PHE A 206 2.39 -21.59 28.60
N GLU A 207 2.99 -22.48 29.38
CA GLU A 207 2.64 -22.56 30.79
C GLU A 207 3.17 -21.32 31.54
N PRO A 208 2.45 -20.82 32.55
CA PRO A 208 2.92 -19.68 33.34
C PRO A 208 4.21 -20.07 34.09
N VAL A 209 5.22 -19.22 34.03
CA VAL A 209 6.51 -19.41 34.71
C VAL A 209 6.85 -18.13 35.45
N THR A 210 7.23 -18.24 36.71
CA THR A 210 7.66 -17.10 37.51
C THR A 210 9.15 -16.86 37.34
N VAL A 211 9.52 -15.61 37.03
CA VAL A 211 10.93 -15.17 37.02
C VAL A 211 11.28 -14.46 38.33
N ARG A 212 12.46 -14.74 38.89
CA ARG A 212 13.01 -14.08 40.07
C ARG A 212 14.47 -13.71 39.82
N VAL A 213 14.93 -12.61 40.40
CA VAL A 213 16.36 -12.27 40.43
C VAL A 213 16.91 -12.66 41.79
N GLU A 214 18.17 -13.13 41.85
CA GLU A 214 18.86 -13.43 43.10
C GLU A 214 19.03 -12.15 43.93
N ASP A 215 19.52 -11.08 43.29
CA ASP A 215 19.66 -9.75 43.87
C ASP A 215 18.79 -8.72 43.13
N HIS A 216 17.97 -7.98 43.88
CA HIS A 216 17.16 -6.90 43.33
C HIS A 216 17.93 -5.59 43.14
N SER A 217 19.20 -5.52 43.55
CA SER A 217 20.04 -4.33 43.48
C SER A 217 21.46 -4.67 43.06
N VAL A 218 21.74 -4.54 41.77
CA VAL A 218 23.01 -4.92 41.14
C VAL A 218 23.80 -3.69 40.71
N VAL A 219 25.10 -3.83 40.52
CA VAL A 219 25.94 -2.75 39.97
C VAL A 219 25.86 -2.78 38.44
N ALA A 220 25.90 -1.61 37.80
CA ALA A 220 25.93 -1.49 36.34
C ALA A 220 27.08 -2.33 35.74
N GLY A 221 26.78 -3.12 34.72
CA GLY A 221 27.74 -4.02 34.07
C GLY A 221 28.04 -5.33 34.81
N GLU A 222 27.57 -5.53 36.05
CA GLU A 222 27.74 -6.81 36.75
C GLU A 222 26.71 -7.86 36.28
N PRO A 223 27.01 -9.17 36.37
CA PRO A 223 26.06 -10.21 35.99
C PRO A 223 24.85 -10.26 36.94
N VAL A 224 23.66 -10.33 36.37
CA VAL A 224 22.39 -10.56 37.08
C VAL A 224 22.01 -12.02 36.96
N ARG A 225 21.96 -12.74 38.09
CA ARG A 225 21.46 -14.11 38.11
C ARG A 225 19.93 -14.14 38.21
N ILE A 226 19.32 -14.77 37.22
CA ILE A 226 17.87 -14.85 37.02
C ILE A 226 17.45 -16.31 37.19
N HIS A 227 16.56 -16.57 38.13
CA HIS A 227 16.02 -17.88 38.45
C HIS A 227 14.61 -18.05 37.90
N PHE A 228 14.30 -19.26 37.47
CA PHE A 228 12.95 -19.70 37.12
C PHE A 228 12.42 -20.60 38.23
N ASP A 229 11.11 -20.55 38.51
CA ASP A 229 10.48 -21.44 39.50
C ASP A 229 10.54 -22.92 39.11
N ARG A 230 10.85 -23.22 37.85
CA ARG A 230 11.09 -24.55 37.30
C ARG A 230 11.92 -24.50 36.02
N PRO A 231 12.56 -25.62 35.63
CA PRO A 231 13.22 -25.75 34.33
C PRO A 231 12.30 -25.39 33.16
N LEU A 232 12.76 -24.55 32.24
CA LEU A 232 11.94 -24.09 31.12
C LEU A 232 11.83 -25.16 30.02
N THR A 233 10.62 -25.65 29.79
CA THR A 233 10.29 -26.52 28.65
C THR A 233 9.82 -25.68 27.46
N MET A 234 10.48 -25.84 26.31
CA MET A 234 10.18 -25.08 25.09
C MET A 234 9.33 -25.93 24.13
N PRO A 235 8.18 -25.43 23.67
CA PRO A 235 7.49 -26.02 22.53
C PRO A 235 8.42 -26.10 21.31
N TYR A 236 8.27 -27.12 20.48
CA TYR A 236 9.14 -27.32 19.31
C TYR A 236 9.13 -26.09 18.40
N GLY A 237 10.32 -25.57 18.09
CA GLY A 237 10.50 -24.38 17.24
C GLY A 237 10.34 -23.03 17.95
N TYR A 238 10.21 -23.01 19.28
CA TYR A 238 10.13 -21.79 20.07
C TYR A 238 11.32 -21.64 21.02
N HIS A 239 11.68 -20.39 21.32
CA HIS A 239 12.69 -20.04 22.30
C HIS A 239 12.13 -19.03 23.30
N TYR A 240 12.51 -19.19 24.55
CA TYR A 240 12.32 -18.14 25.55
C TYR A 240 13.48 -17.15 25.49
N GLN A 241 13.14 -15.89 25.75
CA GLN A 241 14.08 -14.79 25.86
C GLN A 241 13.87 -14.13 27.21
N VAL A 242 14.96 -13.82 27.89
CA VAL A 242 14.95 -12.88 29.01
C VAL A 242 15.49 -11.55 28.53
N VAL A 243 14.79 -10.47 28.88
CA VAL A 243 15.15 -9.10 28.51
C VAL A 243 15.16 -8.23 29.76
N ILE A 244 16.19 -7.40 29.91
CA ILE A 244 16.27 -6.32 30.91
C ILE A 244 15.98 -5.01 30.20
N VAL A 245 14.92 -4.31 30.64
CA VAL A 245 14.48 -3.04 30.05
C VAL A 245 14.21 -2.01 31.14
N PRO A 246 14.28 -0.69 30.87
CA PRO A 246 13.89 0.33 31.83
C PRO A 246 12.45 0.10 32.32
N ARG A 247 12.18 0.41 33.58
CA ARG A 247 10.85 0.19 34.17
C ARG A 247 9.79 1.03 33.46
N GLY A 248 8.62 0.43 33.18
CA GLY A 248 7.47 1.13 32.59
C GLY A 248 7.51 1.33 31.06
N VAL A 249 8.51 0.81 30.35
CA VAL A 249 8.53 0.87 28.88
C VAL A 249 7.57 -0.14 28.25
N GLU A 250 7.22 0.07 26.98
CA GLU A 250 6.33 -0.81 26.22
C GLU A 250 6.81 -2.27 26.14
N VAL A 251 5.87 -3.19 25.91
CA VAL A 251 6.09 -4.65 25.90
C VAL A 251 7.16 -5.09 24.89
N PHE A 252 7.29 -4.35 23.78
CA PHE A 252 8.20 -4.67 22.68
C PHE A 252 9.50 -3.88 22.71
N ALA A 253 9.73 -3.09 23.77
CA ALA A 253 10.98 -2.37 23.94
C ALA A 253 12.17 -3.32 23.86
N SER A 254 13.18 -2.90 23.11
CA SER A 254 14.49 -3.55 23.10
C SER A 254 15.27 -3.14 24.34
N GLY A 255 16.05 -4.08 24.86
CA GLY A 255 16.96 -3.89 25.97
C GLY A 255 18.10 -4.88 25.85
N ARG A 256 18.80 -5.15 26.95
CA ARG A 256 19.79 -6.23 26.98
C ARG A 256 19.05 -7.56 27.10
N TRP A 257 19.44 -8.56 26.33
CA TRP A 257 18.69 -9.81 26.26
C TRP A 257 19.56 -11.03 26.00
N SER A 258 19.06 -12.20 26.38
CA SER A 258 19.64 -13.48 26.02
C SER A 258 18.55 -14.54 25.81
N TYR A 259 18.86 -15.54 25.00
CA TYR A 259 18.01 -16.74 24.88
C TYR A 259 18.25 -17.65 26.08
N VAL A 260 17.18 -18.23 26.58
CA VAL A 260 17.28 -19.28 27.60
C VAL A 260 17.60 -20.61 26.91
N ASN A 261 18.51 -21.40 27.47
CA ASN A 261 18.72 -22.78 27.02
C ASN A 261 17.57 -23.70 27.46
N PRO A 262 17.16 -24.70 26.65
CA PRO A 262 16.13 -25.67 27.05
C PRO A 262 16.50 -26.36 28.37
N GLY A 263 15.55 -26.45 29.30
CA GLY A 263 15.76 -27.09 30.61
C GLY A 263 16.59 -26.27 31.60
N ALA A 264 16.98 -25.03 31.28
CA ALA A 264 17.66 -24.17 32.23
C ALA A 264 16.73 -23.78 33.40
N ALA A 265 17.27 -23.84 34.63
CA ALA A 265 16.61 -23.35 35.84
C ALA A 265 17.08 -21.93 36.23
N PHE A 266 18.18 -21.46 35.62
CA PHE A 266 18.68 -20.11 35.78
C PHE A 266 19.41 -19.62 34.52
N LEU A 267 19.66 -18.32 34.44
CA LEU A 267 20.42 -17.63 33.42
C LEU A 267 21.21 -16.50 34.08
N GLU A 268 22.40 -16.20 33.56
CA GLU A 268 23.13 -14.98 33.90
C GLU A 268 23.06 -14.02 32.72
N LEU A 269 22.73 -12.76 33.01
CA LEU A 269 22.67 -11.69 32.02
C LEU A 269 23.29 -10.44 32.61
N GLU A 270 24.23 -9.83 31.90
CA GLU A 270 24.91 -8.63 32.36
C GLU A 270 23.92 -7.46 32.55
N ALA A 271 24.04 -6.73 33.66
CA ALA A 271 23.20 -5.57 33.95
C ALA A 271 23.46 -4.45 32.93
N PRO A 272 22.46 -3.60 32.63
CA PRO A 272 22.66 -2.39 31.85
C PRO A 272 23.76 -1.49 32.44
N ASP A 273 24.51 -0.79 31.57
CA ASP A 273 25.60 0.10 31.98
C ASP A 273 25.10 1.40 32.64
N GLN A 274 23.83 1.74 32.41
CA GLN A 274 23.20 2.93 32.98
C GLN A 274 22.51 2.57 34.30
N PRO A 275 22.78 3.30 35.39
CA PRO A 275 22.04 3.10 36.63
C PRO A 275 20.59 3.56 36.49
N GLY A 276 19.68 2.92 37.22
CA GLY A 276 18.25 3.22 37.18
C GLY A 276 17.37 2.04 37.60
N ASP A 277 16.06 2.22 37.47
CA ASP A 277 15.08 1.16 37.71
C ASP A 277 14.75 0.42 36.41
N TYR A 278 14.84 -0.90 36.48
CA TYR A 278 14.65 -1.82 35.38
C TYR A 278 13.62 -2.90 35.72
N GLU A 279 13.17 -3.61 34.69
CA GLU A 279 12.37 -4.81 34.78
C GLU A 279 13.06 -5.94 34.00
N VAL A 280 13.17 -7.10 34.63
CA VAL A 280 13.53 -8.35 33.95
C VAL A 280 12.24 -9.00 33.47
N ARG A 281 12.15 -9.30 32.17
CA ARG A 281 10.97 -9.86 31.52
C ARG A 281 11.30 -11.19 30.87
N LEU A 282 10.51 -12.23 31.17
CA LEU A 282 10.52 -13.50 30.45
C LEU A 282 9.42 -13.48 29.38
N LYS A 283 9.79 -13.72 28.12
CA LYS A 283 8.84 -13.82 27.00
C LYS A 283 9.25 -14.89 25.99
N PRO A 284 8.31 -15.56 25.30
CA PRO A 284 8.63 -16.30 24.09
C PRO A 284 9.02 -15.30 22.99
N HIS A 285 9.85 -15.74 22.04
CA HIS A 285 10.25 -14.90 20.91
C HIS A 285 9.02 -14.29 20.20
N MET A 286 8.97 -12.96 20.13
CA MET A 286 7.89 -12.13 19.55
C MET A 286 6.50 -12.18 20.25
N ASN A 287 6.39 -12.75 21.44
CA ASN A 287 5.11 -12.87 22.15
C ASN A 287 5.01 -11.93 23.37
N ALA A 288 3.83 -11.94 24.00
CA ALA A 288 3.57 -11.21 25.24
C ALA A 288 4.49 -11.65 26.39
N VAL A 289 4.70 -10.74 27.34
CA VAL A 289 5.43 -11.01 28.59
C VAL A 289 4.68 -12.06 29.40
N LEU A 290 5.38 -13.13 29.79
CA LEU A 290 4.82 -14.18 30.65
C LEU A 290 4.94 -13.82 32.13
N SER A 291 6.08 -13.26 32.50
CA SER A 291 6.38 -12.83 33.86
C SER A 291 7.43 -11.73 33.86
N SER A 292 7.37 -10.86 34.86
CA SER A 292 8.34 -9.79 35.08
C SER A 292 8.67 -9.65 36.56
N CYS A 293 9.88 -9.17 36.84
CA CYS A 293 10.30 -8.80 38.19
C CYS A 293 11.15 -7.51 38.18
N PRO A 294 11.08 -6.69 39.24
CA PRO A 294 11.82 -5.43 39.32
C PRO A 294 13.31 -5.68 39.61
N LEU A 295 14.15 -4.82 39.04
CA LEU A 295 15.61 -4.78 39.23
C LEU A 295 16.06 -3.32 39.37
N SER A 296 16.85 -3.01 40.39
CA SER A 296 17.51 -1.71 40.54
C SER A 296 18.98 -1.86 40.15
N VAL A 297 19.46 -0.97 39.27
CA VAL A 297 20.86 -0.94 38.82
C VAL A 297 21.53 0.27 39.45
N ARG A 298 22.56 0.04 40.24
CA ARG A 298 23.37 1.05 40.92
C ARG A 298 24.55 1.47 40.06
N PRO A 299 25.07 2.70 40.23
CA PRO A 299 26.30 3.11 39.57
C PRO A 299 27.45 2.16 39.90
N GLY A 300 28.27 1.85 38.90
CA GLY A 300 29.59 1.27 39.11
C GLY A 300 30.40 2.13 40.06
N GLU A 301 31.21 1.51 40.91
CA GLU A 301 32.30 2.24 41.54
C GLU A 301 33.14 2.80 40.39
N THR A 302 33.11 4.12 40.23
CA THR A 302 34.00 4.78 39.28
C THR A 302 35.40 4.41 39.74
N PRO A 303 36.22 3.75 38.90
CA PRO A 303 37.57 3.40 39.31
C PRO A 303 38.21 4.68 39.84
N GLU A 304 38.56 4.69 41.12
CA GLU A 304 39.17 5.85 41.75
C GLU A 304 40.37 6.19 40.88
N ARG A 305 40.29 7.35 40.22
CA ARG A 305 41.34 7.77 39.30
C ARG A 305 42.63 7.72 40.12
N PRO A 306 43.66 6.95 39.69
CA PRO A 306 44.92 6.92 40.40
C PRO A 306 45.36 8.37 40.62
N PRO A 307 45.80 8.75 41.84
CA PRO A 307 46.22 10.13 42.10
C PRO A 307 47.19 10.52 41.00
N ASP A 308 46.86 11.58 40.24
CA ASP A 308 47.70 12.06 39.15
C ASP A 308 49.10 12.25 39.76
N PHE A 309 50.05 11.42 39.36
CA PHE A 309 51.45 11.63 39.67
C PHE A 309 51.85 12.88 38.88
N GLU A 310 51.56 14.05 39.46
CA GLU A 310 52.10 15.32 39.00
C GLU A 310 53.62 15.13 38.93
N LYS A 311 54.14 15.18 37.71
CA LYS A 311 55.57 15.20 37.42
C LYS A 311 56.16 16.40 38.16
N ARG A 312 56.79 16.14 39.31
CA ARG A 312 57.71 17.07 39.96
C ARG A 312 59.08 17.02 39.28
#